data_AF-A0A355BB37-F1
#
_entry.id   AF-A0A355BB37-F1
#
_cell.length_a   1.000
_cell.length_b   1.000
_cell.length_c   1.000
_cell.angle_alpha   90.00
_cell.angle_beta   90.00
_cell.angle_gamma   90.00
#
_symmetry.space_group_name_H-M   'P 1'
#
loop_
_entity.id
_entity.type
_entity.pdbx_description
1 polymer ?
#
loop_
_entity_poly.entity_id
_entity_poly.type
_entity_poly.pdbx_seq_one_letter_code
_entity_poly.pdbx_strand_id
1 'polypeptide(L)' 'MNIIEKIKQNREQILPELYEWVETFDWELDEEGEKTNESYKQVFELVQRLENDKCDNNDYKNILFHIEQINYNEIKIKL' A
#
# COMPACT_ATOMS: atom_id res chain seq x y z
N MET A 1 -12.50 -1.93 18.01
CA MET A 1 -12.41 -2.28 16.59
C MET A 1 -10.94 -2.46 16.25
N ASN A 2 -10.56 -3.64 15.75
CA ASN A 2 -9.19 -3.95 15.35
C ASN A 2 -8.80 -3.10 14.12
N ILE A 3 -7.51 -2.79 13.94
CA ILE A 3 -7.00 -2.09 12.76
C ILE A 3 -7.39 -2.76 11.44
N ILE A 4 -7.47 -4.09 11.41
CA ILE A 4 -7.93 -4.84 10.24
C ILE A 4 -9.38 -4.46 9.88
N GLU A 5 -10.26 -4.38 10.88
CA GLU A 5 -11.66 -3.98 10.67
C GLU A 5 -11.76 -2.52 10.20
N LYS A 6 -10.93 -1.62 10.76
CA LYS A 6 -10.84 -0.22 10.32
C LYS A 6 -10.41 -0.11 8.86
N ILE A 7 -9.40 -0.86 8.44
CA ILE A 7 -8.93 -0.90 7.04
C ILE A 7 -10.05 -1.44 6.13
N LYS A 8 -10.73 -2.52 6.51
CA LYS A 8 -11.85 -3.07 5.72
C LYS A 8 -13.00 -2.07 5.56
N GLN A 9 -13.38 -1.37 6.64
CA GLN A 9 -14.49 -0.41 6.61
C GLN A 9 -14.19 0.84 5.79
N ASN A 10 -12.92 1.25 5.73
CA ASN A 10 -12.48 2.43 4.97
C ASN A 10 -11.87 2.07 3.60
N ARG A 11 -12.02 0.82 3.14
CA ARG A 11 -11.37 0.31 1.93
C ARG A 11 -11.59 1.20 0.70
N GLU A 12 -12.80 1.70 0.50
CA GLU A 12 -13.14 2.57 -0.65
C GLU A 12 -12.36 3.89 -0.64
N GLN A 13 -12.01 4.43 0.54
CA GLN A 13 -11.16 5.60 0.66
C GLN A 13 -9.67 5.25 0.54
N ILE A 14 -9.26 4.10 1.08
CA ILE A 14 -7.85 3.68 1.13
C ILE A 14 -7.32 3.30 -0.26
N LEU A 15 -8.12 2.58 -1.06
CA LEU A 15 -7.67 2.02 -2.34
C LEU A 15 -7.14 3.08 -3.33
N PRO A 16 -7.84 4.20 -3.60
CA PRO A 16 -7.33 5.23 -4.51
C PRO A 16 -6.01 5.83 -4.04
N GLU A 17 -5.88 6.09 -2.74
CA GLU A 17 -4.67 6.68 -2.15
C GLU A 17 -3.47 5.72 -2.22
N LEU A 18 -3.70 4.42 -2.00
CA LEU A 18 -2.66 3.41 -2.17
C LEU A 18 -2.25 3.25 -3.64
N TYR A 19 -3.20 3.30 -4.59
CA TYR A 19 -2.86 3.26 -6.01
C TYR A 19 -2.08 4.50 -6.45
N GLU A 20 -2.48 5.70 -6.00
CA GLU A 20 -1.70 6.93 -6.25
C GLU A 20 -0.31 6.83 -5.65
N TRP A 21 -0.19 6.30 -4.44
CA TRP A 21 1.09 6.07 -3.77
C TRP A 21 2.00 5.14 -4.55
N VAL A 22 1.48 4.03 -5.08
CA VAL A 22 2.24 3.08 -5.90
C VAL A 22 2.85 3.75 -7.14
N GLU A 23 2.13 4.67 -7.79
CA GLU A 23 2.62 5.38 -8.98
C GLU A 23 3.75 6.38 -8.67
N THR A 24 4.07 6.63 -7.39
CA THR A 24 5.22 7.48 -6.99
C THR A 24 6.56 6.74 -6.98
N PHE A 25 6.54 5.40 -7.07
CA PHE A 25 7.75 4.59 -7.04
C PHE A 25 8.49 4.70 -8.38
N ASP A 26 9.74 5.15 -8.32
CA ASP A 26 10.61 5.24 -9.49
C ASP A 26 11.34 3.90 -9.74
N TRP A 27 12.03 3.81 -10.87
CA TRP A 27 12.93 2.70 -11.17
C TRP A 27 14.06 2.62 -10.16
N GLU A 28 14.28 1.42 -9.65
CA GLU A 28 15.39 1.10 -8.76
C GLU A 28 16.44 0.30 -9.55
N LEU A 29 17.66 0.24 -9.01
CA LEU A 29 18.69 -0.67 -9.52
C LEU A 29 18.77 -1.87 -8.59
N ASP A 30 18.78 -3.08 -9.14
CA ASP A 30 19.03 -4.29 -8.37
C ASP A 30 20.53 -4.46 -8.02
N GLU A 31 20.87 -5.58 -7.37
CA GLU A 31 22.26 -5.88 -6.97
C GLU A 31 23.24 -6.01 -8.15
N GLU A 32 22.73 -6.25 -9.36
CA GLU A 32 23.51 -6.36 -10.60
C GLU A 32 23.55 -5.04 -11.40
N GLY A 33 22.84 -4.00 -10.92
CA GLY A 33 22.73 -2.70 -11.57
C GLY A 33 21.71 -2.68 -12.71
N GLU A 34 20.84 -3.68 -12.79
CA GLU A 34 19.73 -3.69 -13.75
C GLU A 34 18.53 -2.92 -13.19
N LYS A 35 17.78 -2.28 -14.09
CA LYS A 35 16.59 -1.52 -13.69
C LYS A 35 15.48 -2.47 -13.28
N THR A 36 15.03 -2.35 -12.05
CA THR A 36 13.88 -3.06 -11.51
C THR A 36 12.80 -2.07 -11.04
N ASN A 37 11.58 -2.58 -10.92
CA ASN A 37 10.45 -1.89 -10.34
C ASN A 37 9.85 -2.75 -9.22
N GLU A 38 10.72 -3.40 -8.45
CA GLU A 38 10.32 -4.38 -7.45
C GLU A 38 9.46 -3.73 -6.37
N SER A 39 9.87 -2.59 -5.83
CA SER A 39 9.08 -1.84 -4.84
C SER A 39 7.70 -1.46 -5.38
N TYR A 40 7.61 -0.98 -6.63
CA TYR A 40 6.33 -0.75 -7.31
C TYR A 40 5.47 -2.02 -7.34
N LYS A 41 6.03 -3.14 -7.83
CA LYS A 41 5.30 -4.41 -7.97
C LYS A 41 4.81 -4.92 -6.63
N GLN A 42 5.66 -4.91 -5.61
CA GLN A 42 5.32 -5.40 -4.27
C GLN A 42 4.13 -4.64 -3.67
N VAL A 43 4.15 -3.30 -3.76
CA VAL A 43 3.06 -2.48 -3.23
C VAL A 43 1.82 -2.59 -4.11
N PHE A 44 1.95 -2.58 -5.44
CA PHE A 44 0.83 -2.77 -6.36
C PHE A 44 0.08 -4.07 -6.10
N GLU A 45 0.78 -5.19 -5.98
CA GLU A 45 0.18 -6.49 -5.67
C GLU A 45 -0.49 -6.51 -4.29
N LEU A 46 0.07 -5.79 -3.31
CA LEU A 46 -0.55 -5.61 -2.00
C LEU A 46 -1.90 -4.87 -2.12
N VAL A 47 -1.97 -3.79 -2.91
CA VAL A 47 -3.23 -3.06 -3.16
C VAL A 47 -4.25 -3.96 -3.85
N GLN A 48 -3.82 -4.74 -4.85
CA GLN A 48 -4.69 -5.70 -5.52
C GLN A 48 -5.25 -6.77 -4.56
N ARG A 49 -4.46 -7.25 -3.60
CA ARG A 49 -4.96 -8.18 -2.59
C ARG A 49 -6.02 -7.53 -1.70
N LEU A 50 -5.87 -6.26 -1.34
CA LEU A 50 -6.87 -5.52 -0.57
C LEU A 50 -8.18 -5.34 -1.34
N GLU A 51 -8.09 -4.95 -2.60
CA GLU A 51 -9.24 -4.77 -3.50
C GLU A 51 -10.05 -6.06 -3.65
N ASN A 52 -9.35 -7.20 -3.79
CA ASN A 52 -9.97 -8.51 -4.00
C ASN A 52 -10.35 -9.26 -2.71
N ASP A 53 -10.21 -8.64 -1.54
CA ASP A 53 -10.42 -9.26 -0.20
C ASP A 53 -9.60 -10.55 0.01
N LYS A 54 -8.35 -10.54 -0.48
CA LYS A 54 -7.39 -11.65 -0.39
C LYS A 54 -6.22 -11.38 0.57
N CYS A 55 -6.30 -10.32 1.37
CA CYS A 55 -5.24 -9.98 2.32
C CYS A 55 -5.13 -10.99 3.46
N ASP A 56 -3.90 -11.33 3.80
CA ASP A 56 -3.59 -11.98 5.08
C ASP A 56 -3.26 -10.95 6.19
N ASN A 57 -2.95 -11.43 7.39
CA ASN A 57 -2.61 -10.55 8.52
C ASN A 57 -1.36 -9.70 8.29
N ASN A 58 -0.41 -10.18 7.48
CA ASN A 58 0.81 -9.44 7.18
C ASN A 58 0.54 -8.34 6.15
N ASP A 59 -0.30 -8.63 5.16
CA ASP A 59 -0.77 -7.63 4.21
C ASP A 59 -1.40 -6.43 4.92
N TYR A 60 -2.26 -6.65 5.93
CA TYR A 60 -2.85 -5.55 6.70
C TYR A 60 -1.81 -4.71 7.47
N LYS A 61 -0.71 -5.31 7.92
CA LYS A 61 0.38 -4.55 8.56
C LYS A 61 1.13 -3.70 7.54
N ASN A 62 1.40 -4.25 6.36
CA ASN A 62 2.07 -3.51 5.29
C ASN A 62 1.17 -2.38 4.76
N ILE A 63 -0.13 -2.61 4.64
CA ILE A 63 -1.11 -1.58 4.29
C ILE A 63 -1.10 -0.46 5.34
N LEU A 64 -1.12 -0.81 6.63
CA LEU A 64 -1.03 0.20 7.70
C LEU A 64 0.25 1.02 7.58
N PHE A 65 1.39 0.36 7.35
CA PHE A 65 2.67 1.03 7.16
C PHE A 65 2.62 2.04 5.99
N HIS A 66 2.08 1.65 4.84
CA HIS A 66 1.95 2.57 3.70
C HIS A 66 0.94 3.70 3.96
N ILE A 67 -0.15 3.45 4.69
CA ILE A 67 -1.08 4.50 5.12
C ILE A 67 -0.35 5.53 6.00
N GLU A 68 0.51 5.09 6.92
CA GLU A 68 1.33 5.98 7.74
C GLU A 68 2.32 6.81 6.90
N GLN A 69 2.93 6.21 5.86
CA GLN A 69 3.81 6.92 4.94
C GLN A 69 3.07 7.99 4.13
N ILE A 70 1.90 7.64 3.57
CA ILE A 70 1.05 8.58 2.82
C ILE A 70 0.67 9.76 3.72
N ASN A 71 0.27 9.46 4.96
CA ASN A 71 -0.16 10.46 5.93
C ASN A 71 0.98 11.29 6.55
N TYR A 72 2.24 10.94 6.31
CA TYR A 72 3.39 11.56 6.98
C TYR A 72 3.48 13.07 6.71
N ASN A 73 3.24 13.50 5.47
CA ASN A 73 3.30 14.91 5.07
C ASN A 73 1.92 15.60 5.10
N GLU A 74 0.85 14.88 4.79
CA GLU A 74 -0.52 15.40 4.76
C GLU A 74 -1.50 14.27 5.10
N ILE A 75 -2.46 14.51 6.01
CA ILE A 75 -3.44 13.49 6.39
C ILE A 75 -4.47 13.31 5.26
N LYS A 76 -4.30 12.28 4.45
CA LYS A 76 -5.24 11.88 3.38
C LYS A 76 -6.21 10.77 3.81
N ILE A 77 -5.74 9.83 4.63
CA ILE A 77 -6.50 8.66 5.08
C ILE A 77 -6.78 8.74 6.59
N LYS A 78 -8.03 8.52 7.01
CA LYS A 78 -8.41 8.45 8.45
C LYS A 78 -9.03 7.09 8.77
N LEU A 79 -8.45 6.37 9.74
CA LEU A 79 -8.83 5.01 10.16
C LEU A 79 -9.55 4.96 11.51
#